data_AF-A0A7S4IZY4-F1
#
_entry.id   AF-A0A7S4IZY4-F1
#
_cell.length_a   1.000
_cell.length_b   1.000
_cell.length_c   1.000
_cell.angle_alpha   90.00
_cell.angle_beta   90.00
_cell.angle_gamma   90.00
#
_symmetry.space_group_name_H-M   'P 1'
#
loop_
_entity.id
_entity.type
_entity.pdbx_description
1 polymer ?
#
loop_
_entity_poly.entity_id
_entity_poly.type
_entity_poly.pdbx_seq_one_letter_code
_entity_poly.pdbx_strand_id
1 'polypeptide(L)'
;VARFAIAHKRSGILSGGIGLETRFLEEACKLRAVCASITDDQAARMPLSYVHLVQILVDTLVALAPFALYPKLGVLTVLLSPILVIFYRGFLQLSKSFLDPFGNGDSQTENFDLTCLICETNAGSVRWFNAIEELPFETGA
;
A
#
# COMPACT_ATOMS: atom_id res chain seq x y z
N VAL A 1 -17.38 -9.86 -15.48
CA VAL A 1 -18.45 -10.14 -14.50
C VAL A 1 -19.72 -10.67 -15.17
N ALA A 2 -20.41 -9.90 -16.03
CA ALA A 2 -21.63 -10.37 -16.73
C ALA A 2 -21.45 -11.66 -17.56
N ARG A 3 -20.28 -11.86 -18.19
CA ARG A 3 -19.97 -13.09 -18.96
C ARG A 3 -19.83 -14.35 -18.09
N PHE A 4 -19.47 -14.22 -16.81
CA PHE A 4 -19.35 -15.34 -15.88
C PHE A 4 -20.72 -15.82 -15.39
N ALA A 5 -21.66 -14.89 -15.12
CA ALA A 5 -23.06 -15.23 -14.82
C ALA A 5 -23.76 -15.87 -16.04
N ILE A 6 -23.45 -15.39 -17.26
CA ILE A 6 -23.94 -16.01 -18.51
C ILE A 6 -23.29 -17.40 -18.71
N ALA A 7 -22.00 -17.56 -18.37
CA ALA A 7 -21.31 -18.85 -18.44
C ALA A 7 -21.88 -19.85 -17.42
N HIS A 8 -22.14 -19.45 -16.17
CA HIS A 8 -22.82 -20.24 -15.14
C HIS A 8 -24.11 -20.86 -15.67
N LYS A 9 -24.98 -20.04 -16.27
CA LYS A 9 -26.25 -20.45 -16.86
C LYS A 9 -26.10 -21.43 -18.03
N ARG A 10 -24.90 -21.54 -18.63
CA ARG A 10 -24.64 -22.31 -19.86
C ARG A 10 -23.80 -23.57 -19.62
N SER A 11 -22.95 -23.58 -18.59
CA SER A 11 -22.01 -24.68 -18.32
C SER A 11 -22.42 -25.59 -17.18
N GLY A 12 -23.35 -25.20 -16.30
CA GLY A 12 -23.84 -26.06 -15.20
C GLY A 12 -22.77 -26.48 -14.18
N ILE A 13 -21.59 -25.85 -14.20
CA ILE A 13 -20.42 -26.20 -13.37
C ILE A 13 -20.61 -25.80 -11.89
N LEU A 14 -21.49 -24.83 -11.63
CA LEU A 14 -21.79 -24.31 -10.30
C LEU A 14 -23.29 -24.55 -10.06
N SER A 15 -23.62 -25.41 -9.11
CA SER A 15 -25.00 -25.67 -8.67
C SER A 15 -25.24 -24.87 -7.39
N GLY A 16 -25.59 -23.59 -7.52
CA GLY A 16 -25.80 -22.69 -6.40
C GLY A 16 -27.27 -22.47 -6.06
N GLY A 17 -27.60 -22.41 -4.76
CA GLY A 17 -28.93 -22.02 -4.27
C GLY A 17 -29.31 -20.57 -4.57
N ILE A 18 -30.57 -20.20 -4.26
CA ILE A 18 -31.10 -18.84 -4.49
C ILE A 18 -30.22 -17.81 -3.77
N GLY A 19 -29.57 -16.93 -4.53
CA GLY A 19 -28.73 -15.85 -3.99
C GLY A 19 -27.22 -16.07 -4.05
N LEU A 20 -26.73 -17.22 -4.52
CA LEU A 20 -25.28 -17.41 -4.74
C LEU A 20 -24.76 -16.49 -5.85
N GLU A 21 -25.50 -16.35 -6.95
CA GLU A 21 -25.13 -15.46 -8.05
C GLU A 21 -25.06 -14.00 -7.59
N THR A 22 -26.02 -13.55 -6.79
CA THR A 22 -26.04 -12.16 -6.30
C THR A 22 -24.88 -11.89 -5.34
N ARG A 23 -24.58 -12.81 -4.42
CA ARG A 23 -23.45 -12.68 -3.49
C ARG A 23 -22.10 -12.72 -4.21
N PHE A 24 -21.93 -13.64 -5.17
CA PHE A 24 -20.71 -13.70 -5.95
C PHE A 24 -20.49 -12.42 -6.78
N LEU A 25 -21.55 -11.91 -7.42
CA LEU A 25 -21.49 -10.65 -8.16
C LEU A 25 -21.19 -9.46 -7.24
N GLU A 26 -21.77 -9.43 -6.03
CA GLU A 26 -21.51 -8.41 -5.02
C GLU A 26 -20.05 -8.40 -4.60
N GLU A 27 -19.47 -9.56 -4.25
CA GLU A 27 -18.07 -9.68 -3.86
C GLU A 27 -17.11 -9.40 -5.02
N ALA A 28 -17.45 -9.81 -6.25
CA ALA A 28 -16.67 -9.47 -7.44
C ALA A 28 -16.65 -7.95 -7.70
N CYS A 29 -17.77 -7.26 -7.44
CA CYS A 29 -17.84 -5.80 -7.52
C CYS A 29 -17.05 -5.14 -6.38
N LYS A 30 -17.10 -5.66 -5.15
CA LYS A 30 -16.28 -5.17 -4.02
C LYS A 30 -14.79 -5.28 -4.32
N LEU A 31 -14.34 -6.45 -4.78
CA LEU A 31 -12.94 -6.65 -5.17
C LEU A 31 -12.52 -5.65 -6.26
N ARG A 32 -13.35 -5.47 -7.29
CA ARG A 32 -13.09 -4.49 -8.34
C ARG A 32 -13.00 -3.06 -7.79
N ALA A 33 -13.84 -2.69 -6.84
CA ALA A 33 -13.81 -1.37 -6.21
C ALA A 33 -12.51 -1.14 -5.44
N VAL A 34 -12.02 -2.15 -4.69
CA VAL A 34 -10.73 -2.08 -3.99
C VAL A 34 -9.55 -1.99 -4.97
N CYS A 35 -9.57 -2.77 -6.06
CA CYS A 35 -8.52 -2.64 -7.09
C CYS A 35 -8.53 -1.26 -7.75
N ALA A 36 -9.70 -0.65 -7.92
CA ALA A 36 -9.82 0.69 -8.47
C ALA A 36 -9.33 1.77 -7.49
N SER A 37 -9.60 1.63 -6.18
CA SER A 37 -9.15 2.60 -5.18
C SER A 37 -7.62 2.66 -5.08
N ILE A 38 -6.92 1.53 -5.23
CA ILE A 38 -5.45 1.50 -5.26
C ILE A 38 -4.90 2.36 -6.41
N THR A 39 -5.55 2.32 -7.57
CA THR A 39 -5.14 3.12 -8.73
C THR A 39 -5.43 4.60 -8.53
N ASP A 40 -6.55 4.91 -7.86
CA ASP A 40 -6.94 6.28 -7.52
C ASP A 40 -5.98 6.90 -6.49
N ASP A 41 -5.60 6.14 -5.46
CA ASP A 41 -4.60 6.54 -4.47
C ASP A 41 -3.22 6.78 -5.11
N GLN A 42 -2.84 5.96 -6.10
CA GLN A 42 -1.62 6.17 -6.87
C GLN A 42 -1.69 7.42 -7.77
N ALA A 43 -2.87 7.75 -8.30
CA ALA A 43 -3.09 8.95 -9.10
C ALA A 43 -3.14 10.22 -8.24
N ALA A 44 -3.60 10.12 -7.00
CA ALA A 44 -3.67 11.20 -6.01
C ALA A 44 -2.32 11.54 -5.33
N ARG A 45 -1.18 11.21 -5.96
CA ARG A 45 0.16 11.54 -5.45
C ARG A 45 0.29 13.04 -5.16
N MET A 46 0.91 13.37 -4.03
CA MET A 46 1.21 14.78 -3.71
C MET A 46 2.05 15.40 -4.83
N PRO A 47 1.77 16.64 -5.23
CA PRO A 47 2.49 17.29 -6.32
C PRO A 47 3.98 17.41 -5.98
N LEU A 48 4.84 17.11 -6.95
CA LEU A 48 6.30 17.11 -6.80
C LEU A 48 6.85 18.45 -6.27
N SER A 49 6.21 19.55 -6.62
CA SER A 49 6.56 20.90 -6.15
C SER A 49 6.47 21.03 -4.63
N TYR A 50 5.50 20.39 -3.99
CA TYR A 50 5.36 20.38 -2.54
C TYR A 50 6.53 19.64 -1.88
N VAL A 51 6.89 18.47 -2.41
CA VAL A 51 8.01 17.65 -1.90
C VAL A 51 9.33 18.42 -2.00
N HIS A 52 9.56 19.10 -3.13
CA HIS A 52 10.77 19.90 -3.34
C HIS A 52 10.83 21.12 -2.41
N LEU A 53 9.70 21.77 -2.13
CA LEU A 53 9.65 22.89 -1.19
C LEU A 53 10.05 22.43 0.22
N VAL A 54 9.46 21.33 0.70
CA VAL A 54 9.79 20.78 2.03
C VAL A 54 11.25 20.35 2.10
N GLN A 55 11.81 19.78 1.02
CA GLN A 55 13.23 19.45 0.93
C GLN A 55 14.11 20.69 1.14
N ILE A 56 13.87 21.76 0.38
CA ILE A 56 14.65 22.99 0.47
C ILE A 56 14.51 23.62 1.86
N LEU A 57 13.32 23.60 2.44
CA LEU A 57 13.07 24.12 3.78
C LEU A 57 13.92 23.38 4.84
N VAL A 58 13.92 22.05 4.81
CA VAL A 58 14.68 21.25 5.78
C VAL A 58 16.19 21.40 5.55
N ASP A 59 16.63 21.40 4.29
CA ASP A 59 18.06 21.56 3.98
C ASP A 59 18.59 22.94 4.38
N THR A 60 17.82 24.01 4.15
CA THR A 60 18.21 25.37 4.58
C THR A 60 18.20 25.51 6.10
N LEU A 61 17.23 24.93 6.80
CA LEU A 61 17.17 24.93 8.26
C LEU A 61 18.37 24.21 8.87
N VAL A 62 18.71 23.03 8.36
CA VAL A 62 19.84 22.24 8.85
C VAL A 62 21.18 22.92 8.51
N ALA A 63 21.30 23.57 7.36
CA ALA A 63 22.49 24.33 6.97
C ALA A 63 22.70 25.58 7.85
N LEU A 64 21.61 26.26 8.26
CA LEU A 64 21.68 27.45 9.10
C LEU A 64 21.74 27.14 10.61
N ALA A 65 21.34 25.93 11.02
CA ALA A 65 21.35 25.49 12.41
C ALA A 65 22.69 25.71 13.16
N PRO A 66 23.88 25.38 12.63
CA PRO A 66 25.14 25.61 13.35
C PRO A 66 25.41 27.10 13.60
N PHE A 67 25.12 27.97 12.63
CA PHE A 67 25.32 29.41 12.76
C PHE A 67 24.37 30.05 13.78
N ALA A 68 23.12 29.58 13.82
CA ALA A 68 22.11 30.08 14.74
C ALA A 68 22.34 29.62 16.20
N LEU A 69 22.84 28.40 16.41
CA LEU A 69 23.07 27.84 17.74
C LEU A 69 24.40 28.29 18.38
N TYR A 70 25.41 28.63 17.57
CA TYR A 70 26.75 28.98 18.06
C TYR A 70 26.78 30.07 19.16
N PRO A 71 26.08 31.22 19.02
CA PRO A 71 26.15 32.28 20.02
C PRO A 71 25.45 31.93 21.35
N LYS A 72 24.60 30.89 21.39
CA LYS A 72 23.83 30.52 22.59
C LYS A 72 24.44 29.36 23.37
N LEU A 73 25.07 28.41 22.67
CA LEU A 73 25.49 27.12 23.23
C LEU A 73 27.02 26.89 23.16
N GLY A 74 27.77 27.73 22.44
CA GLY A 74 29.22 27.63 22.35
C GLY A 74 29.68 26.26 21.85
N VAL A 75 30.57 25.59 22.60
CA VAL A 75 31.17 24.30 22.21
C VAL A 75 30.15 23.16 22.10
N LEU A 76 29.04 23.21 22.84
CA LEU A 76 27.99 22.18 22.80
C LEU A 76 27.29 22.09 21.43
N THR A 77 27.42 23.13 20.59
CA THR A 77 26.85 23.13 19.23
C THR A 77 27.44 22.07 18.32
N VAL A 78 28.70 21.70 18.53
CA VAL A 78 29.38 20.66 17.75
C VAL A 78 28.71 19.30 17.94
N LEU A 79 28.17 19.02 19.14
CA LEU A 79 27.44 17.79 19.43
C LEU A 79 25.96 17.88 19.05
N LEU A 80 25.30 19.02 19.33
CA LEU A 80 23.87 19.17 19.09
C LEU A 80 23.50 19.28 17.61
N SER A 81 24.35 19.91 16.80
CA SER A 81 24.12 20.09 15.36
C SER A 81 23.93 18.77 14.60
N PRO A 82 24.82 17.76 14.71
CA PRO A 82 24.61 16.48 14.02
C PRO A 82 23.37 15.72 14.52
N ILE A 83 23.01 15.84 15.81
CA ILE A 83 21.78 15.24 16.34
C ILE A 83 20.55 15.85 15.65
N LEU A 84 20.51 17.18 15.50
CA LEU A 84 19.44 17.86 14.77
C LEU A 84 19.41 17.46 13.28
N VAL A 85 20.58 17.33 12.65
CA VAL A 85 20.69 16.86 11.26
C VAL A 85 20.06 15.48 11.11
N ILE A 86 20.41 14.53 11.97
CA ILE A 86 19.87 13.16 11.94
C ILE A 86 18.36 13.18 12.17
N PHE A 87 17.88 13.97 13.14
CA PHE A 87 16.46 14.06 13.44
C PHE A 87 15.65 14.61 12.25
N TYR A 88 16.03 15.78 11.70
CA TYR A 88 15.27 16.41 10.63
C TYR A 88 15.42 15.71 9.28
N ARG A 89 16.62 15.20 8.94
CA ARG A 89 16.81 14.43 7.70
C ARG A 89 16.15 13.06 7.78
N GLY A 90 16.22 12.39 8.93
CA GLY A 90 15.54 11.12 9.15
C GLY A 90 14.02 11.28 9.05
N PHE A 91 13.46 12.33 9.65
CA PHE A 91 12.03 12.61 9.56
C PHE A 91 11.58 12.88 8.12
N LEU A 92 12.41 13.57 7.34
CA LEU A 92 12.15 13.82 5.93
C LEU A 92 12.24 12.55 5.08
N GLN A 93 13.19 11.65 5.37
CA GLN A 93 13.28 10.36 4.68
C GLN A 93 12.06 9.49 5.00
N LEU A 94 11.60 9.49 6.24
CA LEU A 94 10.40 8.76 6.65
C LEU A 94 9.15 9.27 5.93
N SER A 95 8.97 10.60 5.85
CA SER A 95 7.81 11.18 5.14
C SER A 95 7.83 10.86 3.65
N LYS A 96 9.01 10.80 3.02
CA LYS A 96 9.17 10.31 1.64
C LYS A 96 8.85 8.82 1.50
N SER A 97 9.21 7.99 2.49
CA SER A 97 8.86 6.56 2.50
C SER A 97 7.34 6.35 2.53
N PHE A 98 6.61 7.15 3.29
CA PHE A 98 5.14 7.11 3.32
C PHE A 98 4.48 7.71 2.08
N LEU A 99 5.19 8.54 1.32
CA LEU A 99 4.66 9.14 0.09
C LEU A 99 4.54 8.12 -1.04
N ASP A 100 5.40 7.09 -1.05
CA ASP A 100 5.36 6.02 -2.03
C ASP A 100 5.57 4.64 -1.36
N PRO A 101 4.53 4.08 -0.72
CA PRO A 101 4.64 2.83 0.04
C PRO A 101 4.83 1.59 -0.86
N PHE A 102 4.52 1.71 -2.16
CA PHE A 102 4.60 0.63 -3.14
C PHE A 102 5.88 0.65 -3.95
N GLY A 103 6.51 1.83 -4.07
CA GLY A 103 7.90 1.99 -4.47
C GLY A 103 8.21 1.65 -5.94
N ASN A 104 9.22 2.34 -6.45
CA ASN A 104 9.96 1.94 -7.65
C ASN A 104 11.25 1.26 -7.16
N GLY A 105 11.66 0.13 -7.73
CA GLY A 105 12.70 -0.77 -7.17
C GLY A 105 14.09 -0.17 -6.85
N ASP A 106 14.33 1.09 -7.20
CA ASP A 106 15.55 1.85 -6.91
C ASP A 106 15.44 2.79 -5.70
N SER A 107 14.29 2.87 -5.02
CA SER A 107 14.15 3.72 -3.83
C SER A 107 14.76 3.05 -2.59
N GLN A 108 15.64 3.76 -1.87
CA GLN A 108 16.20 3.32 -0.57
C GLN A 108 15.17 3.36 0.58
N THR A 109 13.89 3.28 0.26
CA THR A 109 12.77 3.36 1.21
C THR A 109 12.26 1.96 1.50
N GLU A 110 11.86 1.73 2.75
CA GLU A 110 11.20 0.49 3.17
C GLU A 110 9.83 0.43 2.48
N ASN A 111 9.73 -0.37 1.43
CA ASN A 111 8.51 -0.56 0.65
C ASN A 111 7.83 -1.87 1.07
N PHE A 112 6.51 -1.97 0.90
CA PHE A 112 5.83 -3.25 1.08
C PHE A 112 6.24 -4.23 -0.02
N ASP A 113 6.59 -5.47 0.36
CA ASP A 113 6.85 -6.54 -0.60
C ASP A 113 5.54 -7.05 -1.21
N LEU A 114 5.16 -6.43 -2.33
CA LEU A 114 4.02 -6.82 -3.15
C LEU A 114 4.11 -8.27 -3.64
N THR A 115 5.32 -8.80 -3.83
CA THR A 115 5.52 -10.17 -4.32
C THR A 115 5.07 -11.17 -3.27
N CYS A 116 5.50 -10.97 -2.02
CA CYS A 116 5.07 -11.77 -0.88
C CYS A 116 3.54 -11.71 -0.71
N LEU A 117 2.95 -10.51 -0.77
CA LEU A 117 1.51 -10.31 -0.64
C LEU A 117 0.71 -11.05 -1.72
N ILE A 118 1.18 -10.99 -2.98
CA ILE A 118 0.56 -11.71 -4.10
C ILE A 118 0.68 -13.22 -3.92
N CYS A 119 1.85 -13.71 -3.51
CA CYS A 119 2.07 -15.13 -3.23
C CYS A 119 1.16 -15.63 -2.11
N GLU A 120 1.03 -14.89 -1.01
CA GLU A 120 0.15 -15.25 0.12
C GLU A 120 -1.32 -15.22 -0.28
N THR A 121 -1.74 -14.19 -1.03
CA THR A 121 -3.13 -14.08 -1.54
C THR A 121 -3.46 -15.24 -2.49
N ASN A 122 -2.54 -15.60 -3.37
CA ASN A 122 -2.70 -16.73 -4.29
C ASN A 122 -2.78 -18.06 -3.52
N ALA A 123 -1.86 -18.31 -2.58
CA ALA A 123 -1.87 -19.50 -1.74
C ALA A 123 -3.20 -19.63 -0.95
N GLY A 124 -3.70 -18.52 -0.40
CA GLY A 124 -4.99 -18.47 0.26
C GLY A 124 -6.15 -18.80 -0.70
N SER A 125 -6.16 -18.22 -1.90
CA SER A 125 -7.21 -18.45 -2.90
C SER A 125 -7.28 -19.91 -3.34
N VAL A 126 -6.13 -20.55 -3.61
CA VAL A 126 -6.05 -21.97 -3.95
C VAL A 126 -6.52 -22.85 -2.79
N ARG A 127 -6.13 -22.52 -1.55
CA ARG A 127 -6.58 -23.25 -0.36
C ARG A 127 -8.11 -23.21 -0.22
N TRP A 128 -8.73 -22.04 -0.37
CA TRP A 128 -10.19 -21.91 -0.28
C TRP A 128 -10.90 -22.59 -1.45
N PHE A 129 -10.32 -22.56 -2.65
CA PHE A 129 -10.85 -23.27 -3.80
C PHE A 129 -10.86 -24.79 -3.56
N ASN A 130 -9.76 -25.36 -3.07
CA ASN A 130 -9.69 -26.79 -2.76
C ASN A 130 -10.61 -27.17 -1.59
N ALA A 131 -10.77 -26.29 -0.60
CA ALA A 131 -11.71 -26.53 0.50
C ALA A 131 -13.18 -26.60 0.05
N ILE A 132 -13.53 -26.07 -1.12
CA ILE A 132 -14.88 -26.22 -1.68
C ILE A 132 -15.16 -27.68 -2.09
N GLU A 133 -14.14 -28.43 -2.52
CA GLU A 133 -14.27 -29.86 -2.85
C GLU A 133 -14.48 -30.73 -1.60
N GLU A 134 -14.06 -30.25 -0.43
CA GLU A 134 -14.18 -30.97 0.85
C GLU A 134 -15.43 -30.61 1.66
N LEU A 135 -16.32 -29.73 1.15
CA LEU A 135 -17.49 -29.31 1.91
C LEU A 135 -18.48 -30.48 2.12
N PRO A 136 -18.91 -30.75 3.37
CA PRO A 136 -19.80 -31.86 3.70
C PRO A 136 -21.26 -31.47 3.44
N PHE A 137 -21.58 -31.04 2.22
CA PHE A 137 -22.96 -30.97 1.79
C PHE A 137 -23.31 -32.32 1.21
N GLU A 138 -23.99 -33.17 1.98
CA GLU A 138 -24.73 -34.25 1.35
C GLU A 138 -25.66 -33.64 0.30
N THR A 139 -25.45 -34.01 -0.96
CA THR A 139 -26.49 -33.97 -1.99
C THR A 139 -27.63 -34.88 -1.54
N GLY A 140 -28.45 -34.39 -0.62
CA GLY A 140 -29.73 -34.96 -0.28
C GLY A 140 -30.65 -34.82 -1.49
N ALA A 141 -31.09 -35.97 -1.98
CA ALA A 141 -32.13 -36.14 -2.99
C ALA A 141 -33.47 -35.49 -2.58
#